data_AF-A0A015M7S9-F1
#
_entry.id   AF-A0A015M7S9-F1
#
_cell.length_a   1.000
_cell.length_b   1.000
_cell.length_c   1.000
_cell.angle_alpha   90.00
_cell.angle_beta   90.00
_cell.angle_gamma   90.00
#
_symmetry.space_group_name_H-M   'P 1'
#
loop_
_entity.id
_entity.type
_entity.pdbx_description
1 polymer ?
#
loop_
_entity_poly.entity_id
_entity_poly.type
_entity_poly.pdbx_seq_one_letter_code
_entity_poly.pdbx_strand_id
1 'polypeptide(L)'
;MNDSFEANKRKEYLAKACEKIFEVVHFCEEQYICREQMLAEYFAWNGDNLSPPCAHCDNCLCVQAELVHKVDVKTDAIKMVEVVEEIINKLRESGKLILPKDIIQVYCQLKCDNEELTSLNIYRETRKKIVRTKADTQHLLDWLIIRGMVKIMINLYRPNPNGNTLQTNIYIVGVIEGVTAIVMEKNWKMWLRHS
;
A
#
# COMPACT_ATOMS: atom_id res chain seq x y z
N MET A 1 34.65 15.77 8.57
CA MET A 1 33.27 15.54 9.05
C MET A 1 32.70 14.46 8.15
N ASN A 2 32.20 13.35 8.68
CA ASN A 2 32.06 12.10 7.93
C ASN A 2 30.78 12.13 7.06
N ASP A 3 30.90 12.42 5.76
CA ASP A 3 29.79 12.56 4.81
C ASP A 3 28.82 11.36 4.82
N SER A 4 29.29 10.17 5.18
CA SER A 4 28.47 8.95 5.32
C SER A 4 27.47 9.02 6.49
N PHE A 5 27.81 9.72 7.57
CA PHE A 5 26.96 9.85 8.75
C PHE A 5 25.79 10.79 8.49
N GLU A 6 26.05 11.94 7.87
CA GLU A 6 24.99 12.89 7.50
C GLU A 6 24.10 12.33 6.37
N ALA A 7 24.67 11.56 5.43
CA ALA A 7 23.87 10.84 4.45
C ALA A 7 22.90 9.82 5.09
N ASN A 8 23.35 9.07 6.09
CA ASN A 8 22.50 8.10 6.80
C ASN A 8 21.38 8.79 7.59
N LYS A 9 21.68 9.85 8.33
CA LYS A 9 20.64 10.66 9.00
C LYS A 9 19.59 11.19 8.03
N ARG A 10 20.03 11.70 6.87
CA ARG A 10 19.12 12.20 5.85
C ARG A 10 18.22 11.09 5.31
N LYS A 11 18.76 9.89 5.10
CA LYS A 11 17.99 8.73 4.66
C LYS A 11 16.91 8.32 5.68
N GLU A 12 17.26 8.26 6.96
CA GLU A 12 16.32 7.96 8.04
C GLU A 12 15.22 9.03 8.16
N TYR A 13 15.59 10.30 8.06
CA TYR A 13 14.63 11.42 8.06
C TYR A 13 13.63 11.29 6.91
N LEU A 14 14.10 11.02 5.70
CA LEU A 14 13.25 10.87 4.52
C LEU A 14 12.36 9.63 4.61
N ALA A 15 12.85 8.51 5.15
CA ALA A 15 12.04 7.31 5.38
C ALA A 15 10.86 7.60 6.32
N LYS A 16 11.13 8.24 7.46
CA LYS A 16 10.09 8.66 8.41
C LYS A 16 9.09 9.66 7.81
N ALA A 17 9.56 10.58 6.98
CA ALA A 17 8.68 11.52 6.29
C ALA A 17 7.77 10.82 5.26
N CYS A 18 8.31 9.82 4.55
CA CYS A 18 7.57 8.99 3.60
C CYS A 18 6.45 8.21 4.29
N GLU A 19 6.76 7.54 5.40
CA GLU A 19 5.77 6.81 6.23
C GLU A 19 4.62 7.72 6.65
N LYS A 20 4.91 8.89 7.21
CA LYS A 20 3.89 9.87 7.64
C LYS A 20 3.00 10.35 6.50
N ILE A 21 3.56 10.58 5.31
CA ILE A 21 2.74 10.98 4.15
C ILE A 21 1.76 9.86 3.79
N PHE A 22 2.20 8.60 3.82
CA PHE A 22 1.34 7.46 3.50
C PHE A 22 0.28 7.18 4.56
N GLU A 23 0.56 7.41 5.84
CA GLU A 23 -0.45 7.39 6.90
C GLU A 23 -1.56 8.43 6.62
N VAL A 24 -1.19 9.63 6.19
CA VAL A 24 -2.15 10.68 5.81
C VAL A 24 -2.92 10.32 4.54
N VAL A 25 -2.25 9.81 3.51
CA VAL A 25 -2.91 9.34 2.27
C VAL A 25 -3.92 8.25 2.61
N HIS A 26 -3.53 7.27 3.41
CA HIS A 26 -4.43 6.23 3.90
C HIS A 26 -5.62 6.80 4.66
N PHE A 27 -5.37 7.72 5.58
CA PHE A 27 -6.44 8.39 6.31
C PHE A 27 -7.42 9.10 5.38
N CYS A 28 -6.97 9.65 4.25
CA CYS A 28 -7.85 10.30 3.26
C CYS A 28 -8.59 9.30 2.36
N GLU A 29 -7.93 8.22 1.94
CA GLU A 29 -8.45 7.28 0.95
C GLU A 29 -9.28 6.13 1.54
N GLU A 30 -9.14 5.86 2.84
CA GLU A 30 -9.98 4.90 3.55
C GLU A 30 -11.46 5.30 3.48
N GLN A 31 -12.34 4.34 3.22
CA GLN A 31 -13.77 4.57 2.94
C GLN A 31 -14.69 3.96 3.98
N TYR A 32 -14.19 3.02 4.79
CA TYR A 32 -15.03 2.16 5.61
C TYR A 32 -14.58 2.03 7.07
N ILE A 33 -13.39 2.50 7.41
CA ILE A 33 -13.01 2.69 8.81
C ILE A 33 -13.47 4.08 9.28
N CYS A 34 -14.10 4.15 10.44
CA CYS A 34 -14.54 5.41 11.03
C CYS A 34 -13.38 6.40 11.18
N ARG A 35 -13.54 7.62 10.68
CA ARG A 35 -12.51 8.68 10.75
C ARG A 35 -12.04 8.94 12.17
N GLU A 36 -12.98 9.05 13.11
CA GLU A 36 -12.65 9.29 14.52
C GLU A 36 -11.91 8.13 15.15
N GLN A 37 -12.22 6.89 14.75
CA GLN A 37 -11.44 5.73 15.21
C GLN A 37 -10.02 5.77 14.65
N MET A 38 -9.83 6.10 13.36
CA MET A 38 -8.49 6.23 12.80
C MET A 38 -7.67 7.32 13.52
N LEU A 39 -8.30 8.46 13.82
CA LEU A 39 -7.66 9.51 14.62
C LEU A 39 -7.35 9.05 16.04
N ALA A 40 -8.30 8.39 16.70
CA ALA A 40 -8.11 7.84 18.05
C ALA A 40 -6.96 6.81 18.07
N GLU A 41 -6.89 5.91 17.08
CA GLU A 41 -5.80 4.94 16.91
C GLU A 41 -4.45 5.64 16.72
N TYR A 42 -4.40 6.73 15.95
CA TYR A 42 -3.18 7.49 15.72
C TYR A 42 -2.64 8.17 17.00
N PHE A 43 -3.53 8.63 17.88
CA PHE A 43 -3.17 9.28 19.14
C PHE A 43 -3.14 8.33 20.35
N ALA A 44 -3.49 7.06 20.18
CA ALA A 44 -3.58 6.09 21.26
C ALA A 44 -2.21 5.76 21.86
N TRP A 45 -2.17 5.58 23.17
CA TRP A 45 -1.07 4.98 23.90
C TRP A 45 -1.36 3.51 24.24
N ASN A 46 -0.30 2.76 24.55
CA ASN A 46 -0.42 1.36 24.93
C ASN A 46 -1.33 1.20 26.16
N GLY A 47 -2.45 0.51 25.96
CA GLY A 47 -3.46 0.28 27.00
C GLY A 47 -4.72 1.14 26.87
N ASP A 48 -4.75 2.10 25.94
CA ASP A 48 -5.95 2.89 25.68
C ASP A 48 -7.07 2.03 25.06
N ASN A 49 -8.30 2.29 25.49
CA ASN A 49 -9.48 1.70 24.87
C ASN A 49 -9.84 2.52 23.64
N LEU A 50 -9.84 1.87 22.48
CA LEU A 50 -10.32 2.50 21.26
C LEU A 50 -11.83 2.72 21.34
N SER A 51 -12.26 3.95 21.06
CA SER A 51 -13.67 4.30 20.97
C SER A 51 -14.38 3.46 19.89
N PRO A 52 -15.67 3.14 20.06
CA PRO A 52 -16.46 2.53 18.99
C PRO A 52 -16.60 3.50 17.79
N PRO A 53 -17.05 3.02 16.61
CA PRO A 53 -17.33 3.87 15.46
C PRO A 53 -18.32 4.98 15.82
N CYS A 54 -18.05 6.22 15.42
CA CYS A 54 -18.89 7.38 15.78
C CYS A 54 -20.28 7.39 15.13
N ALA A 55 -20.48 6.56 14.09
CA ALA A 55 -21.73 6.43 13.33
C ALA A 55 -22.15 7.67 12.50
N HIS A 56 -21.41 8.78 12.52
CA HIS A 56 -21.79 10.02 11.83
C HIS A 56 -20.72 10.61 10.88
N CYS A 57 -19.49 10.10 10.87
CA CYS A 57 -18.51 10.48 9.84
C CYS A 57 -18.91 9.90 8.46
N ASP A 58 -18.35 10.48 7.40
CA ASP A 58 -18.53 10.03 6.02
C ASP A 58 -18.37 8.52 5.86
N ASN A 59 -17.30 7.93 6.40
CA ASN A 59 -17.04 6.49 6.29
C ASN A 59 -18.09 5.65 7.02
N CYS A 60 -18.57 6.09 8.20
CA CYS A 60 -19.64 5.39 8.90
C CYS A 60 -20.95 5.41 8.11
N LEU A 61 -21.26 6.54 7.47
CA LEU A 61 -22.44 6.68 6.61
C LEU A 61 -22.31 5.81 5.35
N CYS A 62 -21.12 5.75 4.74
CA CYS A 62 -20.82 4.86 3.62
C CYS A 62 -21.02 3.40 3.99
N VAL A 63 -20.52 2.95 5.16
CA VAL A 63 -20.69 1.56 5.61
C VAL A 63 -22.16 1.18 5.70
N GLN A 64 -23.00 2.06 6.26
CA GLN A 64 -24.44 1.82 6.40
C GLN A 64 -25.16 1.81 5.05
N ALA A 65 -24.80 2.71 4.15
CA ALA A 65 -25.43 2.83 2.83
C ALA A 65 -25.05 1.68 1.88
N GLU A 66 -23.81 1.21 1.95
CA GLU A 66 -23.26 0.27 0.97
C GLU A 66 -23.28 -1.19 1.43
N LEU A 67 -23.78 -1.47 2.64
CA LEU A 67 -23.89 -2.82 3.21
C LEU A 67 -22.57 -3.60 3.14
N VAL A 68 -21.46 -2.90 3.39
CA VAL A 68 -20.13 -3.52 3.38
C VAL A 68 -19.96 -4.44 4.58
N HIS A 69 -19.14 -5.48 4.40
CA HIS A 69 -18.85 -6.46 5.42
C HIS A 69 -17.35 -6.69 5.54
N LYS A 70 -16.90 -7.02 6.76
CA LYS A 70 -15.49 -7.37 7.02
C LYS A 70 -15.22 -8.77 6.47
N VAL A 71 -14.24 -8.87 5.58
CA VAL A 71 -13.77 -10.14 5.00
C VAL A 71 -12.31 -10.36 5.38
N ASP A 72 -11.95 -11.60 5.70
CA ASP A 72 -10.55 -12.01 5.83
C ASP A 72 -9.92 -12.08 4.43
N VAL A 73 -8.94 -11.21 4.19
CA VAL A 73 -8.22 -11.07 2.92
C VAL A 73 -6.77 -11.53 3.06
N LYS A 74 -6.42 -12.30 4.09
CA LYS A 74 -5.04 -12.77 4.33
C LYS A 74 -4.45 -13.49 3.12
N THR A 75 -5.23 -14.32 2.43
CA THR A 75 -4.79 -15.02 1.21
C THR A 75 -4.42 -14.04 0.10
N ASP A 76 -5.22 -13.00 -0.07
CA ASP A 76 -4.99 -11.94 -1.05
C ASP A 76 -3.78 -11.08 -0.66
N ALA A 77 -3.58 -10.80 0.63
CA ALA A 77 -2.41 -10.08 1.15
C ALA A 77 -1.10 -10.84 0.90
N ILE A 78 -1.07 -12.15 1.19
CA ILE A 78 0.08 -13.03 0.88
C ILE A 78 0.35 -12.99 -0.62
N LYS A 79 -0.70 -13.16 -1.42
CA LYS A 79 -0.56 -13.19 -2.88
C LYS A 79 -0.10 -11.85 -3.46
N MET A 80 -0.52 -10.73 -2.89
CA MET A 80 -0.05 -9.41 -3.27
C MET A 80 1.45 -9.24 -2.99
N VAL A 81 1.93 -9.74 -1.85
CA VAL A 81 3.36 -9.73 -1.52
C VAL A 81 4.15 -10.58 -2.51
N GLU A 82 3.68 -11.78 -2.86
CA GLU A 82 4.31 -12.61 -3.91
C GLU A 82 4.39 -11.86 -5.25
N VAL A 83 3.33 -11.15 -5.65
CA VAL A 83 3.33 -10.31 -6.86
C VAL A 83 4.39 -9.22 -6.78
N VAL A 84 4.50 -8.53 -5.64
CA VAL A 84 5.52 -7.50 -5.44
C VAL A 84 6.93 -8.08 -5.56
N GLU A 85 7.21 -9.22 -4.93
CA GLU A 85 8.50 -9.88 -5.00
C GLU A 85 8.86 -10.35 -6.42
N GLU A 86 7.91 -10.96 -7.15
CA GLU A 86 8.13 -11.38 -8.54
C GLU A 86 8.42 -10.20 -9.47
N ILE A 87 7.67 -9.09 -9.34
CA ILE A 87 7.91 -7.88 -10.14
C ILE A 87 9.27 -7.27 -9.82
N ILE A 88 9.63 -7.19 -8.54
CA ILE A 88 10.96 -6.72 -8.12
C ILE A 88 12.05 -7.58 -8.74
N ASN A 89 11.94 -8.90 -8.63
CA ASN A 89 12.96 -9.80 -9.17
C ASN A 89 13.06 -9.68 -10.70
N LYS A 90 11.92 -9.56 -11.39
CA LYS A 90 11.88 -9.40 -12.85
C LYS A 90 12.48 -8.09 -13.34
N LEU A 91 12.18 -6.97 -12.67
CA LEU A 91 12.61 -5.65 -13.12
C LEU A 91 13.94 -5.19 -12.52
N ARG A 92 14.48 -5.92 -11.53
CA ARG A 92 15.81 -5.66 -10.96
C ARG A 92 16.89 -5.71 -12.03
N GLU A 93 16.83 -6.69 -12.94
CA GLU A 93 17.82 -6.86 -14.01
C GLU A 93 17.77 -5.73 -15.04
N SER A 94 16.57 -5.22 -15.35
CA SER A 94 16.38 -4.14 -16.32
C SER A 94 16.54 -2.75 -15.71
N GLY A 95 16.69 -2.64 -14.38
CA GLY A 95 16.78 -1.36 -13.66
C GLY A 95 15.52 -0.49 -13.76
N LYS A 96 14.40 -1.07 -14.21
CA LYS A 96 13.13 -0.35 -14.36
C LYS A 96 12.53 -0.07 -12.99
N LEU A 97 12.06 1.16 -12.82
CA LEU A 97 11.34 1.57 -11.61
C LEU A 97 9.94 0.95 -11.61
N ILE A 98 9.48 0.55 -10.43
CA ILE A 98 8.20 -0.13 -10.23
C ILE A 98 7.21 0.86 -9.65
N LEU A 99 6.11 1.10 -10.35
CA LEU A 99 5.02 1.95 -9.89
C LEU A 99 3.95 1.10 -9.19
N PRO A 100 3.18 1.63 -8.23
CA PRO A 100 2.05 0.91 -7.61
C PRO A 100 1.06 0.34 -8.63
N LYS A 101 0.84 1.07 -9.75
CA LYS A 101 -0.01 0.61 -10.85
C LYS A 101 0.46 -0.71 -11.45
N ASP A 102 1.77 -0.98 -11.48
CA ASP A 102 2.33 -2.19 -12.07
C ASP A 102 1.95 -3.40 -11.22
N ILE A 103 2.02 -3.27 -9.89
CA ILE A 103 1.56 -4.27 -8.93
C ILE A 103 0.08 -4.58 -9.14
N ILE A 104 -0.75 -3.53 -9.22
CA ILE A 104 -2.21 -3.66 -9.37
C ILE A 104 -2.56 -4.29 -10.71
N GLN A 105 -1.90 -3.88 -11.79
CA GLN A 105 -2.11 -4.47 -13.12
C GLN A 105 -1.79 -5.96 -13.12
N VAL A 106 -0.69 -6.37 -12.50
CA VAL A 106 -0.33 -7.80 -12.42
C VAL A 106 -1.27 -8.56 -11.50
N TYR A 107 -1.58 -8.04 -10.32
CA TYR A 107 -2.48 -8.69 -9.37
C TYR A 107 -3.88 -8.90 -9.95
N CYS A 108 -4.45 -7.85 -10.56
CA CYS A 108 -5.77 -7.90 -11.16
C CYS A 108 -5.78 -8.59 -12.54
N GLN A 109 -4.62 -8.89 -13.13
CA GLN A 109 -4.48 -9.42 -14.51
C GLN A 109 -5.08 -8.46 -15.55
N LEU A 110 -4.83 -7.17 -15.37
CA LEU A 110 -5.22 -6.12 -16.30
C LEU A 110 -4.14 -5.92 -17.36
N LYS A 111 -4.49 -5.20 -18.44
CA LYS A 111 -3.52 -4.76 -19.44
C LYS A 111 -2.37 -4.01 -18.75
N CYS A 112 -1.16 -4.54 -18.91
CA CYS A 112 0.08 -3.94 -18.40
C CYS A 112 0.67 -3.00 -19.45
N ASP A 113 1.20 -1.86 -19.00
CA ASP A 113 1.96 -0.97 -19.89
C ASP A 113 3.37 -1.53 -20.17
N ASN A 114 3.89 -2.33 -19.23
CA ASN A 114 5.19 -3.01 -19.34
C ASN A 114 4.98 -4.48 -19.74
N GLU A 115 5.32 -4.81 -20.99
CA GLU A 115 5.13 -6.16 -21.54
C GLU A 115 5.92 -7.24 -20.78
N GLU A 116 7.05 -6.89 -20.16
CA GLU A 116 7.83 -7.83 -19.33
C GLU A 116 7.01 -8.43 -18.19
N LEU A 117 6.03 -7.70 -17.66
CA LEU A 117 5.19 -8.15 -16.55
C LEU A 117 4.18 -9.21 -16.97
N THR A 118 3.74 -9.20 -18.23
CA THR A 118 2.81 -10.19 -18.79
C THR A 118 3.45 -11.57 -18.98
N SER A 119 4.79 -11.63 -18.89
CA SER A 119 5.57 -12.87 -18.94
C SER A 119 5.67 -13.59 -17.60
N LEU A 120 5.30 -12.93 -16.49
CA LEU A 120 5.34 -13.53 -15.16
C LEU A 120 4.35 -14.68 -15.04
N ASN A 121 4.75 -15.77 -14.37
CA ASN A 121 3.85 -16.90 -14.14
C ASN A 121 2.65 -16.47 -13.27
N ILE A 122 2.88 -15.63 -12.26
CA ILE A 122 1.82 -15.13 -11.36
C ILE A 122 0.79 -14.27 -12.09
N TYR A 123 1.16 -13.66 -13.23
CA TYR A 123 0.23 -12.91 -14.09
C TYR A 123 -0.77 -13.84 -14.80
N ARG A 124 -0.36 -15.08 -15.10
CA ARG A 124 -1.19 -16.06 -15.85
C ARG A 124 -1.93 -17.03 -14.94
N GLU A 125 -1.66 -16.99 -13.64
CA GLU A 125 -2.24 -17.90 -12.67
C GLU A 125 -3.74 -17.63 -12.45
N THR A 126 -4.56 -18.66 -12.66
CA THR A 126 -5.97 -18.62 -12.28
C THR A 126 -6.09 -18.83 -10.77
N ARG A 127 -6.67 -17.87 -10.07
CA ARG A 127 -6.89 -17.96 -8.61
C ARG A 127 -8.22 -17.37 -8.20
N LYS A 128 -8.74 -17.84 -7.08
CA LYS A 128 -9.90 -17.23 -6.41
C LYS A 128 -9.44 -15.96 -5.71
N LYS A 129 -9.92 -14.80 -6.16
CA LYS A 129 -9.63 -13.49 -5.55
C LYS A 129 -10.81 -13.06 -4.69
N ILE A 130 -10.53 -12.66 -3.45
CA ILE A 130 -11.49 -12.01 -2.57
C ILE A 130 -11.54 -10.52 -2.93
N VAL A 131 -10.36 -9.91 -3.07
CA VAL A 131 -10.15 -8.54 -3.52
C VAL A 131 -10.14 -8.51 -5.05
N ARG A 132 -11.23 -8.01 -5.65
CA ARG A 132 -11.47 -8.14 -7.10
C ARG A 132 -11.34 -6.83 -7.87
N THR A 133 -11.82 -5.73 -7.29
CA THR A 133 -11.83 -4.45 -8.00
C THR A 133 -10.44 -3.81 -7.94
N LYS A 134 -10.18 -2.92 -8.90
CA LYS A 134 -8.94 -2.13 -8.91
C LYS A 134 -8.81 -1.28 -7.63
N ALA A 135 -9.92 -0.72 -7.15
CA ALA A 135 -9.94 0.13 -5.96
C ALA A 135 -9.61 -0.67 -4.69
N ASP A 136 -10.25 -1.83 -4.50
CA ASP A 136 -9.97 -2.69 -3.33
C ASP A 136 -8.53 -3.23 -3.38
N THR A 137 -8.02 -3.50 -4.59
CA THR A 137 -6.64 -3.96 -4.79
C THR A 137 -5.62 -2.87 -4.45
N GLN A 138 -5.88 -1.63 -4.87
CA GLN A 138 -5.08 -0.46 -4.45
C GLN A 138 -5.08 -0.34 -2.93
N HIS A 139 -6.27 -0.41 -2.32
CA HIS A 139 -6.40 -0.30 -0.87
C HIS A 139 -5.65 -1.41 -0.11
N LEU A 140 -5.66 -2.65 -0.60
CA LEU A 140 -4.87 -3.74 -0.02
C LEU A 140 -3.35 -3.47 -0.13
N LEU A 141 -2.89 -2.93 -1.26
CA LEU A 141 -1.50 -2.54 -1.43
C LEU A 141 -1.11 -1.42 -0.47
N ASP A 142 -1.98 -0.41 -0.29
CA ASP A 142 -1.73 0.68 0.65
C ASP A 142 -1.61 0.15 2.09
N TRP A 143 -2.49 -0.77 2.50
CA TRP A 143 -2.39 -1.43 3.80
C TRP A 143 -1.05 -2.15 4.00
N LEU A 144 -0.55 -2.83 2.96
CA LEU A 144 0.77 -3.47 3.02
C LEU A 144 1.90 -2.46 3.16
N ILE A 145 1.77 -1.28 2.53
CA ILE A 145 2.75 -0.18 2.65
C ILE A 145 2.74 0.43 4.04
N ILE A 146 1.56 0.83 4.56
CA ILE A 146 1.42 1.51 5.86
C ILE A 146 1.83 0.59 7.01
N ARG A 147 1.54 -0.71 6.89
CA ARG A 147 1.97 -1.71 7.88
C ARG A 147 3.43 -2.10 7.74
N GLY A 148 4.17 -1.48 6.83
CA GLY A 148 5.60 -1.66 6.62
C GLY A 148 5.99 -2.96 5.92
N MET A 149 5.05 -3.69 5.32
CA MET A 149 5.35 -4.93 4.59
C MET A 149 6.02 -4.63 3.24
N VAL A 150 5.53 -3.59 2.56
CA VAL A 150 6.04 -3.13 1.26
C VAL A 150 6.76 -1.81 1.45
N LYS A 151 7.99 -1.72 0.93
CA LYS A 151 8.84 -0.54 1.00
C LYS A 151 8.65 0.32 -0.24
N ILE A 152 8.55 1.62 0.00
CA ILE A 152 8.36 2.62 -1.04
C ILE A 152 9.44 3.71 -1.00
N MET A 153 9.58 4.42 -2.11
CA MET A 153 10.38 5.62 -2.23
C MET A 153 9.57 6.70 -2.93
N ILE A 154 9.49 7.89 -2.33
CA ILE A 154 8.93 9.08 -2.97
C ILE A 154 10.08 9.84 -3.62
N ASN A 155 9.99 10.03 -4.94
CA ASN A 155 10.89 10.91 -5.68
C ASN A 155 10.18 12.22 -6.02
N LEU A 156 10.62 13.31 -5.39
CA LEU A 156 10.19 14.66 -5.68
C LEU A 156 11.23 15.33 -6.57
N TYR A 157 10.85 15.70 -7.79
CA TYR A 157 11.77 16.27 -8.75
C TYR A 157 11.12 17.44 -9.50
N ARG A 158 11.99 18.26 -10.12
CA ARG A 158 11.56 19.34 -10.98
C ARG A 158 11.79 18.92 -12.44
N PRO A 159 10.74 18.70 -13.25
CA PRO A 159 10.91 18.21 -14.62
C PRO A 159 11.65 19.22 -15.52
N ASN A 160 11.37 20.50 -15.31
CA ASN A 160 12.05 21.61 -15.96
C ASN A 160 12.82 22.40 -14.90
N PRO A 161 14.16 22.45 -14.91
CA PRO A 161 14.95 23.18 -13.92
C PRO A 161 14.48 24.64 -13.69
N ASN A 162 13.99 25.29 -14.74
CA ASN A 162 13.50 26.67 -14.72
C ASN A 162 11.98 26.79 -14.49
N GLY A 163 11.25 25.67 -14.48
CA GLY A 163 9.81 25.66 -14.25
C GLY A 163 9.47 25.72 -12.76
N ASN A 164 8.35 26.33 -12.40
CA ASN A 164 7.96 26.52 -10.99
C ASN A 164 7.23 25.31 -10.36
N THR A 165 7.09 24.21 -11.11
CA THR A 165 6.28 23.06 -10.71
C THR A 165 7.16 21.89 -10.30
N LEU A 166 6.85 21.31 -9.13
CA LEU A 166 7.40 20.03 -8.70
C LEU A 166 6.49 18.89 -9.17
N GLN A 167 7.08 17.75 -9.48
CA GLN A 167 6.39 16.49 -9.74
C GLN A 167 6.85 15.43 -8.75
N THR A 168 5.96 14.49 -8.48
CA THR A 168 6.17 13.41 -7.52
C THR A 168 5.88 12.08 -8.16
N ASN A 169 6.79 11.13 -7.98
CA ASN A 169 6.54 9.71 -8.29
C ASN A 169 6.73 8.87 -7.03
N ILE A 170 5.89 7.86 -6.88
CA ILE A 170 6.00 6.84 -5.83
C ILE A 170 6.48 5.55 -6.50
N TYR A 171 7.53 4.97 -5.95
CA TYR A 171 8.09 3.71 -6.43
C TYR A 171 8.06 2.64 -5.36
N ILE A 172 7.77 1.41 -5.75
CA ILE A 172 7.92 0.21 -4.92
C ILE A 172 9.37 -0.22 -5.02
N VAL A 173 10.07 -0.32 -3.89
CA VAL A 173 11.52 -0.59 -3.86
C VAL A 173 11.88 -1.88 -3.16
N GLY A 174 10.93 -2.54 -2.51
CA GLY A 174 11.22 -3.73 -1.74
C GLY A 174 10.04 -4.25 -0.94
N VAL A 175 10.29 -5.36 -0.26
CA VAL A 175 9.52 -5.85 0.88
C VAL A 175 10.44 -5.94 2.10
N ILE A 176 9.89 -6.12 3.28
CA ILE A 176 10.69 -6.48 4.47
C ILE A 176 11.19 -7.93 4.39
N GLU A 177 12.27 -8.21 5.12
CA GLU A 177 12.76 -9.57 5.24
C GLU A 177 11.75 -10.44 6.00
N GLY A 178 11.52 -11.67 5.52
CA GLY A 178 10.54 -12.58 6.14
C GLY A 178 9.08 -12.15 5.98
N VAL A 179 8.78 -11.24 5.03
CA VAL A 179 7.45 -10.63 4.86
C VAL A 179 6.30 -11.65 4.85
N THR A 180 6.45 -12.78 4.18
CA THR A 180 5.40 -13.81 4.09
C THR A 180 4.99 -14.35 5.45
N ALA A 181 5.94 -14.66 6.33
CA ALA A 181 5.66 -15.13 7.69
C ALA A 181 4.96 -14.05 8.52
N ILE A 182 5.42 -12.80 8.41
CA ILE A 182 4.83 -11.66 9.13
C ILE A 182 3.40 -11.39 8.67
N VAL A 183 3.13 -11.50 7.37
CA VAL A 183 1.77 -11.38 6.81
C VAL A 183 0.88 -12.50 7.33
N MET A 184 1.39 -13.73 7.46
CA MET A 184 0.62 -14.86 8.00
C MET A 184 0.20 -14.66 9.46
N GLU A 185 1.06 -14.07 10.29
CA GLU A 185 0.80 -13.81 11.71
C GLU A 185 -0.18 -12.66 11.94
N LYS A 186 -0.21 -11.67 11.04
CA LYS A 186 -1.07 -10.49 11.16
C LYS A 186 -2.52 -10.79 10.76
N ASN A 187 -3.42 -9.95 11.28
CA ASN A 187 -4.83 -9.96 10.92
C ASN A 187 -5.08 -9.03 9.73
N TRP A 188 -5.66 -9.57 8.65
CA TRP A 188 -5.96 -8.86 7.42
C TRP A 188 -7.46 -8.91 7.16
N LYS A 189 -8.18 -7.93 7.72
CA LYS A 189 -9.62 -7.79 7.49
C LYS A 189 -9.88 -6.47 6.79
N MET A 190 -10.49 -6.54 5.61
CA MET A 190 -10.93 -5.37 4.84
C MET A 190 -12.45 -5.32 4.80
N TRP A 191 -13.01 -4.12 4.77
CA TRP A 191 -14.41 -3.92 4.44
C TRP A 191 -14.57 -3.97 2.93
N LEU A 192 -15.44 -4.86 2.45
CA LEU A 192 -15.72 -5.00 1.02
C LEU A 192 -17.23 -4.95 0.78
N ARG A 193 -17.63 -4.42 -0.38
CA ARG A 193 -19.01 -4.53 -0.87
C ARG A 193 -19.31 -5.97 -1.24
N HIS A 194 -20.55 -6.42 -1.06
CA HIS A 194 -20.99 -7.67 -1.68
C HIS A 194 -20.89 -7.55 -3.20
N SER A 195 -20.05 -8.39 -3.80
CA SER A 195 -19.92 -8.55 -5.26
C SER A 195 -20.81 -9.67 -5.77
#